data_AF-A0A957UNI0-F1
#
_entry.id   AF-A0A957UNI0-F1
#
_cell.length_a   1.000
_cell.length_b   1.000
_cell.length_c   1.000
_cell.angle_alpha   90.00
_cell.angle_beta   90.00
_cell.angle_gamma   90.00
#
_symmetry.space_group_name_H-M   'P 1'
#
loop_
_entity.id
_entity.type
_entity.pdbx_description
1 polymer ?
#
loop_
_entity_poly.entity_id
_entity_poly.type
_entity_poly.pdbx_seq_one_letter_code
_entity_poly.pdbx_strand_id
1 'polypeptide(L)'
;FEEQFRRYIGCDHAVALNSCTAGLHLSMLAAGLKPGDEVITTPMTFCATVNTILHVGATPVLVDCDRATCLIDPQRIEDAISPRTRAIVPVHLCGRPCNM
;
A
#
# COMPACT_ATOMS: atom_id res chain seq x y z
N PHE A 1 -13.27 -2.75 20.27
CA PHE A 1 -12.37 -3.42 19.31
C PHE A 1 -11.12 -2.59 19.05
N GLU A 2 -11.24 -1.33 18.60
CA GLU A 2 -10.10 -0.46 18.27
C GLU A 2 -9.04 -0.36 19.39
N GLU A 3 -9.42 -0.10 20.64
CA GLU A 3 -8.45 -0.02 21.76
C GLU A 3 -7.70 -1.35 22.00
N GLN A 4 -8.35 -2.50 21.82
CA GLN A 4 -7.70 -3.80 21.95
C GLN A 4 -6.73 -4.03 20.78
N PHE A 5 -7.15 -3.71 19.55
CA PHE A 5 -6.33 -3.86 18.35
C PHE A 5 -5.12 -2.94 18.38
N ARG A 6 -5.30 -1.70 18.81
CA ARG A 6 -4.23 -0.72 19.03
C ARG A 6 -3.14 -1.27 19.96
N ARG A 7 -3.53 -1.87 21.09
CA ARG A 7 -2.60 -2.52 22.03
C ARG A 7 -1.91 -3.75 21.44
N TYR A 8 -2.64 -4.55 20.66
CA TYR A 8 -2.09 -5.75 20.01
C TYR A 8 -1.03 -5.42 18.96
N ILE A 9 -1.28 -4.40 18.14
CA ILE A 9 -0.34 -3.93 17.11
C ILE A 9 0.79 -3.09 17.70
N GLY A 10 0.55 -2.39 18.81
CA GLY A 10 1.52 -1.48 19.42
C GLY A 10 1.58 -0.12 18.73
N CYS A 11 0.45 0.40 18.23
CA CYS A 11 0.34 1.72 17.60
C CYS A 11 -0.36 2.76 18.50
N ASP A 12 -0.29 4.04 18.14
CA ASP A 12 -0.92 5.13 18.89
C ASP A 12 -2.43 5.24 18.63
N HIS A 13 -2.88 4.85 17.44
CA HIS A 13 -4.27 4.96 17.01
C HIS A 13 -4.70 3.75 16.16
N ALA A 14 -5.97 3.36 16.28
CA ALA A 14 -6.60 2.35 15.43
C ALA A 14 -8.02 2.81 15.07
N VAL A 15 -8.42 2.66 13.81
CA VAL A 15 -9.75 3.04 13.31
C VAL A 15 -10.37 1.84 12.60
N ALA A 16 -11.53 1.39 13.07
CA ALA A 16 -12.27 0.26 12.52
C ALA A 16 -13.15 0.73 11.35
N LEU A 17 -13.12 -0.02 10.26
CA LEU A 17 -13.82 0.29 9.02
C LEU A 17 -14.56 -0.95 8.50
N ASN A 18 -15.44 -0.74 7.53
CA ASN A 18 -16.27 -1.81 6.97
C ASN A 18 -15.50 -2.80 6.06
N SER A 19 -14.27 -2.50 5.67
CA SER A 19 -13.42 -3.34 4.81
C SER A 19 -11.97 -2.87 4.80
N CYS A 20 -11.04 -3.74 4.40
CA CYS A 20 -9.64 -3.36 4.15
C CYS A 20 -9.50 -2.39 2.96
N THR A 21 -10.36 -2.52 1.94
CA THR A 21 -10.40 -1.57 0.81
C THR A 21 -10.76 -0.17 1.28
N ALA A 22 -11.75 -0.03 2.17
CA ALA A 22 -12.09 1.27 2.77
C ALA A 22 -10.93 1.81 3.61
N GLY A 23 -10.24 0.94 4.36
CA GLY A 23 -9.05 1.31 5.14
C GLY A 23 -7.90 1.83 4.29
N LEU A 24 -7.55 1.12 3.22
CA LEU A 24 -6.47 1.55 2.33
C LEU A 24 -6.84 2.83 1.60
N HIS A 25 -8.09 2.95 1.12
CA HIS A 25 -8.59 4.18 0.47
C HIS A 25 -8.56 5.38 1.43
N LEU A 26 -9.07 5.24 2.66
CA LEU A 26 -9.04 6.31 3.65
C LEU A 26 -7.60 6.70 4.02
N SER A 27 -6.71 5.71 4.14
CA SER A 27 -5.29 5.96 4.44
C SER A 27 -4.63 6.79 3.34
N MET A 28 -4.95 6.54 2.06
CA MET A 28 -4.43 7.33 0.94
C MET A 28 -4.95 8.77 0.97
N LEU A 29 -6.24 8.98 1.22
CA LEU A 29 -6.82 10.32 1.37
C LEU A 29 -6.19 11.06 2.55
N ALA A 30 -6.03 10.41 3.69
CA ALA A 30 -5.42 10.98 4.89
C ALA A 30 -3.93 11.31 4.69
N ALA A 31 -3.21 10.53 3.88
CA ALA A 31 -1.83 10.80 3.48
C ALA A 31 -1.71 11.94 2.44
N GLY A 32 -2.83 12.51 1.97
CA GLY A 32 -2.84 13.66 1.08
C GLY A 32 -2.58 13.33 -0.39
N LEU A 33 -2.76 12.06 -0.80
CA LEU A 33 -2.68 11.69 -2.21
C LEU A 33 -3.76 12.38 -3.01
N LYS A 34 -3.38 12.84 -4.20
CA LYS A 34 -4.25 13.60 -5.10
C LYS A 34 -4.10 13.15 -6.55
N PRO A 35 -5.03 13.56 -7.44
CA PRO A 35 -4.91 13.30 -8.86
C PRO A 35 -3.57 13.74 -9.44
N GLY A 36 -2.96 12.85 -10.23
CA GLY A 36 -1.64 13.06 -10.85
C GLY A 36 -0.44 12.60 -10.02
N ASP A 37 -0.62 12.20 -8.76
CA ASP A 37 0.42 11.52 -7.99
C ASP A 37 0.65 10.09 -8.50
N GLU A 38 1.85 9.56 -8.27
CA GLU A 38 2.19 8.16 -8.53
C GLU A 38 2.37 7.37 -7.24
N VAL A 39 1.85 6.15 -7.24
CA VAL A 39 1.96 5.21 -6.12
C VAL A 39 2.59 3.92 -6.60
N ILE A 40 3.74 3.58 -6.03
CA ILE A 40 4.44 2.34 -6.36
C ILE A 40 3.79 1.17 -5.61
N THR A 41 3.50 0.09 -6.31
CA THR A 41 3.07 -1.18 -5.73
C THR A 41 3.52 -2.34 -6.64
N THR A 42 3.01 -3.56 -6.43
CA THR A 42 3.38 -4.75 -7.21
C THR A 42 2.20 -5.31 -7.99
N PRO A 43 2.40 -5.90 -9.19
CA PRO A 43 1.33 -6.63 -9.88
C PRO A 43 0.95 -7.91 -9.13
N MET A 44 1.83 -8.42 -8.27
CA MET A 44 1.56 -9.57 -7.41
C MET A 44 0.81 -9.14 -6.14
N THR A 45 -0.47 -8.79 -6.31
CA THR A 45 -1.36 -8.35 -5.23
C THR A 45 -2.83 -8.67 -5.53
N PHE A 46 -3.71 -8.46 -4.55
CA PHE A 46 -5.16 -8.40 -4.78
C PHE A 46 -5.58 -7.07 -5.41
N CYS A 47 -6.59 -7.09 -6.28
CA CYS A 47 -7.01 -5.93 -7.07
C CYS A 47 -7.38 -4.70 -6.23
N ALA A 48 -7.83 -4.88 -4.98
CA ALA A 48 -8.16 -3.78 -4.09
C ALA A 48 -7.00 -2.79 -3.90
N THR A 49 -5.75 -3.28 -3.87
CA THR A 49 -4.56 -2.41 -3.74
C THR A 49 -4.51 -1.38 -4.87
N VAL A 50 -4.60 -1.83 -6.12
CA VAL A 50 -4.58 -0.94 -7.29
C VAL A 50 -5.86 -0.10 -7.38
N ASN A 51 -7.03 -0.67 -7.09
CA ASN A 51 -8.29 0.06 -7.13
C ASN A 51 -8.28 1.27 -6.18
N THR A 52 -7.73 1.13 -4.98
CA THR A 52 -7.66 2.25 -4.03
C THR A 52 -6.77 3.39 -4.50
N ILE A 53 -5.67 3.09 -5.21
CA ILE A 53 -4.81 4.09 -5.87
C ILE A 53 -5.62 4.85 -6.93
N LEU A 54 -6.37 4.11 -7.75
CA LEU A 54 -7.21 4.72 -8.79
C LEU A 54 -8.37 5.54 -8.22
N HIS A 55 -8.96 5.13 -7.09
CA HIS A 55 -10.07 5.84 -6.44
C HIS A 55 -9.66 7.24 -5.95
N VAL A 56 -8.40 7.44 -5.54
CA VAL A 56 -7.88 8.78 -5.17
C VAL A 56 -7.40 9.59 -6.38
N GLY A 57 -7.54 9.06 -7.60
CA GLY A 57 -7.09 9.69 -8.85
C GLY A 57 -5.58 9.58 -9.12
N ALA A 58 -4.84 8.84 -8.29
CA ALA A 58 -3.42 8.60 -8.47
C ALA A 58 -3.17 7.51 -9.54
N THR A 59 -1.93 7.44 -10.02
CA THR A 59 -1.49 6.45 -11.02
C THR A 59 -0.68 5.34 -10.35
N PRO A 60 -1.07 4.06 -10.48
CA PRO A 60 -0.28 2.95 -9.99
C PRO A 60 0.97 2.76 -10.85
N VAL A 61 2.13 2.65 -10.22
CA VAL A 61 3.40 2.27 -10.83
C VAL A 61 3.74 0.87 -10.35
N LEU A 62 3.77 -0.09 -11.28
CA LEU A 62 3.91 -1.51 -10.95
C LEU A 62 5.38 -1.92 -11.00
N VAL A 63 5.92 -2.31 -9.84
CA VAL A 63 7.24 -2.88 -9.65
C VAL A 63 7.12 -4.38 -9.44
N ASP A 64 7.97 -5.13 -10.13
CA ASP A 64 7.94 -6.58 -10.14
C ASP A 64 8.21 -7.18 -8.74
N CYS A 65 7.94 -8.47 -8.61
CA CYS A 65 8.13 -9.22 -7.37
C CYS A 65 9.36 -10.13 -7.43
N ASP A 66 9.95 -10.40 -6.27
CA ASP A 66 10.94 -11.45 -6.12
C ASP A 66 10.27 -12.82 -6.34
N ARG A 67 10.90 -13.67 -7.15
CA ARG A 67 10.34 -14.96 -7.57
C ARG A 67 10.20 -15.96 -6.42
N ALA A 68 11.05 -15.88 -5.41
CA ALA A 68 11.06 -16.83 -4.30
C ALA A 68 10.03 -16.46 -3.22
N THR A 69 9.73 -15.17 -3.06
CA THR A 69 8.87 -14.65 -2.01
C THR A 69 7.52 -14.16 -2.50
N CYS A 70 7.40 -13.85 -3.80
CA CYS A 70 6.28 -13.16 -4.43
C CYS A 70 5.99 -11.76 -3.85
N LEU A 71 6.90 -11.21 -3.03
CA LEU A 71 6.81 -9.85 -2.50
C LEU A 71 7.47 -8.88 -3.46
N ILE A 72 7.08 -7.60 -3.40
CA ILE A 72 7.72 -6.54 -4.18
C ILE A 72 9.24 -6.58 -4.01
N ASP A 73 9.99 -6.50 -5.11
CA ASP A 73 11.46 -6.49 -5.08
C ASP A 73 11.99 -5.09 -4.70
N PRO A 74 12.58 -4.90 -3.51
CA PRO A 74 13.05 -3.59 -3.08
C PRO A 74 14.15 -3.01 -3.97
N GLN A 75 14.94 -3.86 -4.62
CA GLN A 75 16.04 -3.43 -5.50
C GLN A 75 15.53 -2.77 -6.78
N ARG A 76 14.26 -2.98 -7.13
CA ARG A 76 13.62 -2.45 -8.34
C ARG A 76 12.73 -1.24 -8.06
N ILE A 77 12.58 -0.85 -6.80
CA ILE A 77 11.73 0.29 -6.41
C ILE A 77 12.39 1.61 -6.83
N GLU A 78 13.70 1.77 -6.61
CA GLU A 78 14.40 3.04 -6.85
C GLU A 78 14.31 3.48 -8.32
N ASP A 79 14.43 2.54 -9.26
CA ASP A 79 14.28 2.79 -10.70
C ASP A 79 12.88 3.24 -11.12
N ALA A 80 11.86 2.95 -10.29
CA ALA A 80 10.47 3.32 -10.54
C ALA A 80 10.07 4.65 -9.90
N ILE A 81 10.96 5.28 -9.13
CA ILE A 81 10.70 6.57 -8.50
C ILE A 81 10.78 7.69 -9.55
N SER A 82 9.78 8.56 -9.55
CA SER A 82 9.69 9.76 -10.38
C SER A 82 9.41 11.00 -9.52
N PRO A 83 9.51 12.22 -10.09
CA PRO A 83 9.08 13.44 -9.40
C PRO A 83 7.61 13.45 -8.93
N ARG A 84 6.77 12.57 -9.50
CA ARG A 84 5.36 12.39 -9.13
C ARG A 84 5.14 11.32 -8.07
N THR A 85 6.13 10.49 -7.73
CA THR A 85 5.99 9.45 -6.71
C THR A 85 5.72 10.09 -5.35
N ARG A 86 4.65 9.64 -4.68
CA ARG A 86 4.27 10.11 -3.33
C ARG A 86 4.17 9.02 -2.29
N ALA A 87 3.95 7.78 -2.70
CA ALA A 87 3.82 6.66 -1.78
C ALA A 87 4.31 5.34 -2.40
N ILE A 88 4.66 4.41 -1.53
CA ILE A 88 4.88 3.00 -1.86
C ILE A 88 3.88 2.20 -1.01
N VAL A 89 3.12 1.33 -1.66
CA VAL A 89 2.16 0.43 -1.00
C VAL A 89 2.65 -1.01 -1.20
N PRO A 90 3.52 -1.51 -0.30
CA PRO A 90 3.93 -2.90 -0.31
C PRO A 90 2.79 -3.79 0.20
N VAL A 91 2.81 -5.06 -0.18
CA VAL A 91 1.78 -6.04 0.24
C VAL A 91 2.46 -7.23 0.89
N HIS A 92 2.14 -7.45 2.16
CA HIS A 92 2.60 -8.60 2.93
C HIS A 92 1.82 -9.86 2.51
N LEU A 93 2.15 -10.35 1.31
CA LEU A 93 1.42 -11.40 0.62
C LEU A 93 1.42 -12.69 1.45
N CYS A 94 0.24 -13.32 1.57
CA CYS A 94 0.04 -14.56 2.32
C CYS A 94 0.53 -14.49 3.80
N GLY A 95 0.53 -13.29 4.39
CA GLY A 95 0.99 -13.07 5.78
C GLY A 95 2.51 -13.00 5.93
N ARG A 96 3.27 -13.03 4.83
CA ARG A 96 4.73 -12.86 4.84
C ARG A 96 5.07 -11.36 4.81
N PRO A 97 5.76 -10.81 5.82
CA PRO A 97 6.16 -9.41 5.81
C PRO A 97 7.15 -9.12 4.67
N CYS A 98 7.02 -7.93 4.08
CA CYS A 98 8.02 -7.40 3.16
C CYS A 98 9.31 -7.07 3.91
N ASN A 99 10.41 -6.96 3.17
CA ASN A 99 11.64 -6.40 3.69
C ASN A 99 11.46 -4.88 3.85
N MET A 100 11.12 -4.45 5.07
CA MET A 100 10.78 -3.06 5.43
C MET A 100 11.98 -2.29 5.93
#